data_AF-A0AAU4IYN8-F1
#
_entry.id   AF-A0AAU4IYN8-F1
#
_cell.length_a   1.000
_cell.length_b   1.000
_cell.length_c   1.000
_cell.angle_alpha   90.00
_cell.angle_beta   90.00
_cell.angle_gamma   90.00
#
_symmetry.space_group_name_H-M   'P 1'
#
loop_
_entity.id
_entity.type
_entity.pdbx_description
1 polymer ?
#
loop_
_entity_poly.entity_id
_entity_poly.type
_entity_poly.pdbx_seq_one_letter_code
_entity_poly.pdbx_strand_id
1 'polypeptide(L)'
;MKAPEPEKAQAAGTTRRLQALAVAGWPTSRLARETGLAPSYLSRVLKGDLAEVPVSMARMVAAVYVQLGAVSPGLSGVSHIAARAARERAAAALWAPPAAWDDDTIDDPAAIPQWTGSCGTTRGALAHDRDGIPLCPPCEGALRRRRLRDQAHAARTTATHA
;
A
#
# COMPACT_ATOMS: atom_id res chain seq x y z
N MET A 1 -21.62 17.18 31.26
CA MET A 1 -21.12 17.56 29.92
C MET A 1 -20.50 16.33 29.27
N LYS A 2 -21.03 15.87 28.13
CA LYS A 2 -20.42 14.79 27.34
C LYS A 2 -19.12 15.35 26.74
N ALA A 3 -17.99 14.64 26.87
CA ALA A 3 -16.77 15.04 26.19
C ALA A 3 -17.04 15.14 24.67
N PRO A 4 -16.46 16.13 23.96
CA PRO A 4 -16.62 16.23 22.52
C PRO A 4 -16.17 14.92 21.88
N GLU A 5 -16.96 14.43 20.92
CA GLU A 5 -16.58 13.24 20.16
C GLU A 5 -15.30 13.52 19.38
N PRO A 6 -14.36 12.57 19.35
CA PRO A 6 -13.09 12.79 18.69
C PRO A 6 -13.30 13.00 17.19
N GLU A 7 -12.70 14.05 16.65
CA GLU A 7 -12.65 14.32 15.22
C GLU A 7 -12.05 13.11 14.47
N LYS A 8 -12.65 12.75 13.33
CA LYS A 8 -12.27 11.59 12.54
C LYS A 8 -11.62 11.98 11.22
N ALA A 9 -10.73 11.11 10.74
CA ALA A 9 -10.12 11.18 9.43
C ALA A 9 -10.27 9.84 8.70
N GLN A 10 -10.14 9.86 7.38
CA GLN A 10 -10.10 8.65 6.56
C GLN A 10 -8.95 7.74 7.01
N ALA A 11 -9.22 6.45 7.19
CA ALA A 11 -8.25 5.49 7.69
C ALA A 11 -7.17 5.11 6.65
N ALA A 12 -7.42 5.37 5.36
CA ALA A 12 -6.61 4.89 4.25
C ALA A 12 -5.10 5.18 4.45
N GLY A 13 -4.73 6.43 4.69
CA GLY A 13 -3.32 6.78 4.90
C GLY A 13 -2.73 6.26 6.21
N THR A 14 -3.54 6.04 7.24
CA THR A 14 -3.08 5.40 8.49
C THR A 14 -2.76 3.93 8.24
N THR A 15 -3.64 3.23 7.55
CA THR A 15 -3.47 1.83 7.15
C THR A 15 -2.25 1.66 6.26
N ARG A 16 -2.11 2.47 5.21
CA ARG A 16 -1.00 2.39 4.24
C ARG A 16 0.36 2.59 4.90
N ARG A 17 0.50 3.57 5.79
CA ARG A 17 1.75 3.81 6.54
C ARG A 17 2.14 2.64 7.42
N LEU A 18 1.19 2.05 8.15
CA LEU A 18 1.46 0.87 8.99
C LEU A 18 1.81 -0.37 8.16
N GLN A 19 1.10 -0.60 7.05
CA GLN A 19 1.39 -1.67 6.11
C GLN A 19 2.78 -1.51 5.50
N ALA A 20 3.15 -0.29 5.09
CA ALA A 20 4.45 0.04 4.52
C ALA A 20 5.60 -0.20 5.52
N LEU A 21 5.40 0.11 6.82
CA LEU A 21 6.37 -0.24 7.86
C LEU A 21 6.51 -1.77 8.02
N ALA A 22 5.41 -2.51 7.94
CA ALA A 22 5.48 -3.97 7.97
C ALA A 22 6.26 -4.54 6.76
N VAL A 23 6.08 -3.95 5.57
CA VAL A 23 6.90 -4.26 4.38
C VAL A 23 8.38 -3.93 4.61
N ALA A 24 8.70 -2.84 5.30
CA ALA A 24 10.07 -2.51 5.70
C ALA A 24 10.64 -3.46 6.79
N GLY A 25 9.82 -4.34 7.36
CA GLY A 25 10.23 -5.34 8.35
C GLY A 25 9.97 -4.95 9.79
N TRP A 26 9.10 -3.99 10.05
CA TRP A 26 8.66 -3.66 11.41
C TRP A 26 7.53 -4.61 11.87
N PRO A 27 7.75 -5.49 12.87
CA PRO A 27 6.73 -6.43 13.30
C PRO A 27 5.59 -5.72 14.03
N THR A 28 4.38 -6.27 13.96
CA THR A 28 3.16 -5.71 14.57
C THR A 28 3.32 -5.44 16.08
N SER A 29 4.08 -6.27 16.81
CA SER A 29 4.38 -6.05 18.23
C SER A 29 5.21 -4.78 18.47
N ARG A 30 6.16 -4.48 17.58
CA ARG A 30 6.97 -3.26 17.62
C ARG A 30 6.13 -2.03 17.31
N LEU A 31 5.27 -2.12 16.28
CA LEU A 31 4.32 -1.07 15.90
C LEU A 31 3.30 -0.78 17.02
N ALA A 32 2.76 -1.82 17.65
CA ALA A 32 1.87 -1.67 18.81
C ALA A 32 2.57 -0.95 19.97
N ARG A 33 3.85 -1.25 20.22
CA ARG A 33 4.65 -0.56 21.25
C ARG A 33 4.88 0.92 20.93
N GLU A 34 5.21 1.28 19.68
CA GLU A 34 5.43 2.69 19.33
C GLU A 34 4.15 3.53 19.29
N THR A 35 3.04 2.91 18.88
CA THR A 35 1.75 3.60 18.77
C THR A 35 0.93 3.54 20.07
N GLY A 36 1.27 2.66 21.00
CA GLY A 36 0.43 2.39 22.18
C GLY A 36 -0.91 1.74 21.84
N LEU A 37 -1.14 1.33 20.59
CA LEU A 37 -2.39 0.70 20.16
C LEU A 37 -2.44 -0.77 20.59
N ALA A 38 -3.64 -1.23 20.96
CA ALA A 38 -3.88 -2.64 21.24
C ALA A 38 -3.58 -3.50 19.98
N PRO A 39 -2.90 -4.66 20.10
CA PRO A 39 -2.56 -5.50 18.95
C PRO A 39 -3.78 -5.93 18.10
N SER A 40 -4.93 -6.19 18.74
CA SER A 40 -6.18 -6.54 18.05
C SER A 40 -6.71 -5.38 17.20
N TYR A 41 -6.63 -4.16 17.73
CA TYR A 41 -7.03 -2.95 17.01
C TYR A 41 -6.08 -2.66 15.85
N LEU A 42 -4.76 -2.76 16.09
CA LEU A 42 -3.76 -2.60 15.05
C LEU A 42 -3.92 -3.61 13.90
N SER A 43 -4.29 -4.86 14.22
CA SER A 43 -4.60 -5.89 13.21
C SER A 43 -5.79 -5.49 12.32
N ARG A 44 -6.85 -4.92 12.88
CA ARG A 44 -8.00 -4.40 12.10
C ARG A 44 -7.61 -3.25 11.18
N VAL A 45 -6.78 -2.33 11.67
CA VAL A 45 -6.26 -1.22 10.87
C VAL A 45 -5.43 -1.76 9.71
N LEU A 46 -4.48 -2.67 9.98
CA LEU A 46 -3.63 -3.29 8.97
C LEU A 46 -4.41 -4.07 7.89
N LYS A 47 -5.56 -4.64 8.24
CA LYS A 47 -6.46 -5.29 7.27
C LYS A 47 -7.28 -4.31 6.42
N GLY A 48 -7.34 -3.05 6.82
CA GLY A 48 -8.21 -2.06 6.19
C GLY A 48 -9.68 -2.17 6.62
N ASP A 49 -9.96 -2.78 7.77
CA ASP A 49 -11.35 -3.03 8.24
C ASP A 49 -12.05 -1.74 8.74
N LEU A 50 -11.33 -0.61 8.81
CA LEU A 50 -11.84 0.67 9.32
C LEU A 50 -11.91 1.67 8.17
N ALA A 51 -13.06 2.34 8.02
CA ALA A 51 -13.20 3.47 7.10
C ALA A 51 -12.58 4.74 7.67
N GLU A 52 -12.68 4.94 8.99
CA GLU A 52 -12.23 6.15 9.67
C GLU A 52 -11.49 5.81 10.97
N VAL A 53 -10.58 6.70 11.36
CA VAL A 53 -9.85 6.66 12.64
C VAL A 53 -9.86 8.05 13.29
N PRO A 54 -9.65 8.15 14.62
CA PRO A 54 -9.45 9.44 15.25
C PRO A 54 -8.28 10.20 14.62
N VAL A 55 -8.43 11.52 14.43
CA VAL A 55 -7.36 12.38 13.88
C VAL A 55 -6.08 12.30 14.71
N SER A 56 -6.21 12.18 16.04
CA SER A 56 -5.08 12.00 16.96
C SER A 56 -4.28 10.73 16.65
N MET A 57 -4.96 9.63 16.32
CA MET A 57 -4.32 8.38 15.92
C MET A 57 -3.64 8.53 14.56
N ALA A 58 -4.30 9.15 13.58
CA ALA A 58 -3.70 9.37 12.26
C ALA A 58 -2.39 10.16 12.37
N ARG A 59 -2.38 11.23 13.17
CA ARG A 59 -1.17 12.04 13.46
C ARG A 59 -0.08 11.23 14.16
N MET A 60 -0.43 10.45 15.17
CA MET A 60 0.51 9.58 15.88
C MET A 60 1.15 8.56 14.94
N VAL A 61 0.35 7.89 14.11
CA VAL A 61 0.85 6.91 13.15
C VAL A 61 1.73 7.57 12.10
N ALA A 62 1.39 8.77 11.62
CA ALA A 62 2.23 9.54 10.71
C ALA A 62 3.60 9.87 11.35
N ALA A 63 3.63 10.25 12.63
CA ALA A 63 4.87 10.50 13.35
C ALA A 63 5.74 9.23 13.49
N VAL A 64 5.12 8.10 13.87
CA VAL A 64 5.80 6.80 13.95
C VAL A 64 6.33 6.37 12.58
N TYR A 65 5.58 6.63 11.51
CA TYR A 65 5.99 6.33 10.15
C TYR A 65 7.26 7.08 9.75
N VAL A 66 7.32 8.39 10.00
CA VAL A 66 8.52 9.19 9.74
C VAL A 66 9.71 8.69 10.57
N GLN A 67 9.49 8.47 11.87
CA GLN A 67 10.54 8.03 12.80
C GLN A 67 11.13 6.67 12.39
N LEU A 68 10.27 5.66 12.19
CA LEU A 68 10.70 4.30 11.88
C LEU A 68 11.13 4.13 10.42
N GLY A 69 10.65 4.99 9.51
CA GLY A 69 11.09 5.00 8.11
C GLY A 69 12.53 5.48 7.94
N ALA A 70 13.04 6.28 8.88
CA ALA A 70 14.40 6.81 8.85
C ALA A 70 15.48 5.84 9.38
N VAL A 71 15.08 4.71 9.98
CA VAL A 71 16.00 3.76 10.62
C VAL A 71 15.70 2.32 10.21
N SER A 72 16.70 1.44 10.30
CA SER A 72 16.49 0.03 10.00
C SER A 72 15.95 -0.73 11.24
N PRO A 73 15.07 -1.74 11.07
CA PRO A 73 14.57 -2.54 12.18
C PRO A 73 15.70 -3.19 12.98
N GLY A 74 16.73 -3.71 12.30
CA GLY A 74 17.86 -4.40 12.93
C GLY A 74 18.67 -3.50 13.86
N LEU A 75 18.96 -2.26 13.41
CA LEU A 75 19.65 -1.26 14.25
C LEU A 75 18.79 -0.76 15.41
N SER A 76 17.48 -1.02 15.36
CA SER A 76 16.51 -0.62 16.39
C SER A 76 16.09 -1.79 17.29
N GLY A 77 16.90 -2.85 17.35
CA GLY A 77 16.68 -3.99 18.25
C GLY A 77 15.60 -4.98 17.79
N VAL A 78 15.15 -4.92 16.53
CA VAL A 78 14.27 -5.96 15.96
C VAL A 78 15.13 -7.12 15.46
N SER A 79 14.87 -8.32 15.97
CA SER A 79 15.60 -9.51 15.52
C SER A 79 15.37 -9.79 14.03
N HIS A 80 16.37 -10.38 13.37
CA HIS A 80 16.26 -10.74 11.96
C HIS A 80 15.06 -11.67 11.68
N ILE A 81 14.76 -12.59 12.60
CA ILE A 81 13.61 -13.50 12.53
C ILE A 81 12.29 -12.72 12.55
N ALA A 82 12.13 -11.79 13.49
CA ALA A 82 10.91 -10.99 13.60
C ALA A 82 10.72 -10.07 12.39
N ALA A 83 11.79 -9.45 11.91
CA ALA A 83 11.75 -8.61 10.73
C ALA A 83 11.40 -9.40 9.46
N ARG A 84 11.96 -10.62 9.32
CA ARG A 84 11.61 -11.54 8.24
C ARG A 84 10.13 -11.94 8.28
N ALA A 85 9.62 -12.33 9.45
CA ALA A 85 8.21 -12.69 9.60
C ALA A 85 7.25 -11.52 9.30
N ALA A 86 7.65 -10.29 9.60
CA ALA A 86 6.89 -9.10 9.23
C ALA A 86 6.81 -8.93 7.70
N ARG A 87 7.96 -9.06 7.01
CA ARG A 87 8.03 -9.00 5.55
C ARG A 87 7.24 -10.11 4.87
N GLU A 88 7.35 -11.35 5.36
CA GLU A 88 6.61 -12.49 4.82
C GLU A 88 5.09 -12.30 4.97
N ARG A 89 4.63 -11.79 6.12
CA ARG A 89 3.22 -11.45 6.32
C ARG A 89 2.76 -10.34 5.37
N ALA A 90 3.56 -9.29 5.21
CA ALA A 90 3.23 -8.17 4.32
C ALA A 90 3.17 -8.62 2.85
N ALA A 91 4.11 -9.47 2.43
CA ALA A 91 4.13 -10.06 1.10
C ALA A 91 2.89 -10.94 0.86
N ALA A 92 2.52 -11.80 1.81
CA ALA A 92 1.32 -12.62 1.70
C ALA A 92 0.02 -11.80 1.63
N ALA A 93 0.01 -10.62 2.27
CA ALA A 93 -1.12 -9.69 2.25
C ALA A 93 -1.08 -8.69 1.07
N LEU A 94 -0.08 -8.78 0.19
CA LEU A 94 0.12 -7.90 -0.97
C LEU A 94 0.18 -6.42 -0.59
N TRP A 95 0.79 -6.10 0.56
CA TRP A 95 0.94 -4.73 1.00
C TRP A 95 2.02 -3.98 0.22
N ALA A 96 1.71 -2.75 -0.18
CA ALA A 96 2.62 -1.93 -0.97
C ALA A 96 3.77 -1.38 -0.11
N PRO A 97 5.00 -1.33 -0.64
CA PRO A 97 6.14 -0.72 0.05
C PRO A 97 5.96 0.80 0.18
N PRO A 98 6.72 1.47 1.08
CA PRO A 98 6.74 2.93 1.21
C PRO A 98 6.85 3.65 -0.15
N ALA A 99 7.81 3.25 -0.99
CA ALA A 99 8.10 3.88 -2.27
C ALA A 99 7.00 3.72 -3.34
N ALA A 100 5.99 2.87 -3.10
CA ALA A 100 4.83 2.75 -3.99
C ALA A 100 3.76 3.80 -3.68
N TRP A 101 3.86 4.51 -2.56
CA TRP A 101 2.93 5.58 -2.21
C TRP A 101 3.57 6.93 -2.49
N ASP A 102 2.78 7.82 -3.07
CA ASP A 102 3.11 9.23 -3.21
C ASP A 102 2.70 9.95 -1.92
N ASP A 103 3.64 10.68 -1.32
CA ASP A 103 3.46 11.37 -0.04
C ASP A 103 2.30 12.38 -0.06
N ASP A 104 1.97 12.95 -1.22
CA ASP A 104 0.87 13.91 -1.38
C ASP A 104 -0.50 13.22 -1.48
N THR A 105 -0.55 11.94 -1.89
CA THR A 105 -1.81 11.21 -2.14
C THR A 105 -2.04 10.02 -1.23
N ILE A 106 -1.08 9.69 -0.35
CA ILE A 106 -1.15 8.55 0.56
C ILE A 106 -2.37 8.58 1.49
N ASP A 107 -2.98 9.75 1.74
CA ASP A 107 -4.18 9.90 2.56
C ASP A 107 -5.50 9.85 1.74
N ASP A 108 -5.45 9.98 0.41
CA ASP A 108 -6.64 9.90 -0.45
C ASP A 108 -7.14 8.45 -0.54
N PRO A 109 -8.36 8.13 -0.09
CA PRO A 109 -8.89 6.76 -0.17
C PRO A 109 -8.94 6.20 -1.60
N ALA A 110 -9.03 7.05 -2.63
CA ALA A 110 -9.01 6.64 -4.03
C ALA A 110 -7.59 6.43 -4.60
N ALA A 111 -6.54 6.81 -3.88
CA ALA A 111 -5.17 6.64 -4.35
C ALA A 111 -4.81 5.14 -4.52
N ILE A 112 -4.07 4.87 -5.60
CA ILE A 112 -3.62 3.53 -5.98
C ILE A 112 -2.09 3.51 -5.93
N PRO A 113 -1.47 2.48 -5.32
CA PRO A 113 -0.02 2.43 -5.20
C PRO A 113 0.65 2.21 -6.57
N GLN A 114 1.76 2.91 -6.78
CA GLN A 114 2.61 2.85 -7.95
C GLN A 114 3.70 1.80 -7.79
N TRP A 115 3.36 0.53 -8.02
CA TRP A 115 4.28 -0.61 -7.87
C TRP A 115 5.52 -0.56 -8.77
N THR A 116 5.39 0.02 -9.96
CA THR A 116 6.40 -0.08 -11.02
C THR A 116 6.94 1.28 -11.46
N GLY A 117 6.49 2.37 -10.82
CA GLY A 117 6.73 3.76 -11.27
C GLY A 117 6.09 4.13 -12.61
N SER A 118 5.34 3.22 -13.24
CA SER A 118 4.67 3.43 -14.53
C SER A 118 3.33 2.70 -14.63
N CYS A 119 2.68 2.46 -13.49
CA CYS A 119 1.38 1.78 -13.47
C CYS A 119 0.35 2.59 -14.27
N GLY A 120 -0.58 1.90 -14.94
CA GLY A 120 -1.50 2.53 -15.89
C GLY A 120 -1.01 2.58 -17.34
N THR A 121 0.25 2.19 -17.58
CA THR A 121 0.83 2.03 -18.92
C THR A 121 1.02 0.55 -19.28
N THR A 122 1.20 0.25 -20.57
CA THR A 122 1.58 -1.12 -20.98
C THR A 122 2.94 -1.52 -20.41
N ARG A 123 3.89 -0.58 -20.30
CA ARG A 123 5.22 -0.83 -19.69
C ARG A 123 5.08 -1.25 -18.22
N GLY A 124 4.28 -0.52 -17.44
CA GLY A 124 4.01 -0.87 -16.05
C GLY A 124 3.34 -2.24 -15.91
N ALA A 125 2.36 -2.53 -16.77
CA ALA A 125 1.71 -3.84 -16.76
C ALA A 125 2.67 -5.01 -17.06
N LEU A 126 3.62 -4.82 -17.98
CA LEU A 126 4.66 -5.83 -18.25
C LEU A 126 5.68 -5.94 -17.09
N ALA A 127 5.96 -4.84 -16.40
CA ALA A 127 6.84 -4.88 -15.22
C ALA A 127 6.23 -5.71 -14.07
N HIS A 128 4.90 -5.66 -13.87
CA HIS A 128 4.22 -6.53 -12.90
C HIS A 128 4.48 -8.02 -13.17
N ASP A 129 4.30 -8.45 -14.41
CA ASP A 129 4.52 -9.85 -14.83
C ASP A 129 5.98 -10.27 -14.64
N ARG A 130 6.91 -9.45 -15.15
CA ARG A 130 8.36 -9.69 -15.01
C ARG A 130 8.81 -9.82 -13.56
N ASP A 131 8.28 -8.97 -12.68
CA ASP A 131 8.73 -8.87 -11.29
C ASP A 131 7.88 -9.73 -10.32
N GLY A 132 6.89 -10.47 -10.84
CA GLY A 132 6.00 -11.30 -10.02
C GLY A 132 5.10 -10.51 -9.06
N ILE A 133 4.79 -9.26 -9.39
CA ILE A 133 3.95 -8.37 -8.57
C ILE A 133 2.50 -8.50 -9.03
N PRO A 134 1.52 -8.65 -8.12
CA PRO A 134 0.10 -8.69 -8.48
C PRO A 134 -0.30 -7.51 -9.37
N LEU A 135 -1.02 -7.79 -10.45
CA LEU A 135 -1.42 -6.78 -11.42
C LEU A 135 -2.40 -5.80 -10.76
N CYS A 136 -2.08 -4.50 -10.81
CA CYS A 136 -2.95 -3.48 -10.25
C CYS A 136 -4.04 -3.01 -11.24
N PRO A 137 -5.18 -2.46 -10.77
CA PRO A 137 -6.30 -2.05 -11.65
C PRO A 137 -5.91 -1.07 -12.77
N PRO A 138 -5.03 -0.07 -12.57
CA PRO A 138 -4.57 0.77 -13.67
C PRO A 138 -3.87 -0.03 -14.78
N CYS A 139 -3.05 -1.02 -14.41
CA CYS A 139 -2.32 -1.88 -15.34
C CYS A 139 -3.25 -2.87 -16.04
N GLU A 140 -4.26 -3.42 -15.36
CA GLU A 140 -5.34 -4.18 -16.00
C GLU A 140 -6.03 -3.35 -17.10
N GLY A 141 -6.41 -2.12 -16.76
CA GLY A 141 -6.99 -1.17 -17.71
C GLY A 141 -6.07 -0.88 -18.91
N ALA A 142 -4.76 -0.78 -18.68
CA ALA A 142 -3.79 -0.56 -19.74
C ALA A 142 -3.69 -1.74 -20.71
N LEU A 143 -3.68 -2.98 -20.20
CA LEU A 143 -3.69 -4.19 -21.02
C LEU A 143 -5.00 -4.33 -21.80
N ARG A 144 -6.14 -4.02 -21.18
CA ARG A 144 -7.44 -4.01 -21.85
C ARG A 144 -7.44 -3.03 -23.02
N ARG A 145 -6.98 -1.79 -22.81
CA ARG A 145 -6.89 -0.78 -23.89
C ARG A 145 -5.97 -1.22 -25.01
N ARG A 146 -4.82 -1.84 -24.70
CA ARG A 146 -3.91 -2.38 -25.72
C ARG A 146 -4.60 -3.46 -26.56
N ARG A 147 -5.23 -4.44 -25.92
CA ARG A 147 -5.95 -5.53 -26.61
C ARG A 147 -6.99 -5.00 -27.60
N LEU A 148 -7.79 -4.02 -27.17
CA LEU A 148 -8.82 -3.41 -28.03
C LEU A 148 -8.20 -2.68 -29.24
N ARG A 149 -7.05 -2.01 -29.07
CA ARG A 149 -6.33 -1.37 -30.19
C ARG A 149 -5.80 -2.40 -31.18
N ASP A 150 -5.21 -3.48 -30.68
CA ASP A 150 -4.65 -4.55 -31.52
C ASP A 150 -5.76 -5.22 -32.35
N GLN A 151 -6.94 -5.47 -31.75
CA GLN A 151 -8.13 -5.97 -32.44
C GLN A 151 -8.63 -5.01 -33.52
N ALA A 152 -8.74 -3.71 -33.20
CA ALA A 152 -9.16 -2.70 -34.17
C ALA A 152 -8.16 -2.50 -35.31
N HIS A 153 -6.87 -2.72 -35.07
CA HIS A 153 -5.86 -2.73 -36.12
C HIS A 153 -6.02 -3.95 -37.03
N ALA A 154 -6.13 -5.15 -36.46
CA ALA A 154 -6.32 -6.39 -37.20
C ALA A 154 -7.57 -6.35 -38.09
N ALA A 155 -8.70 -5.86 -37.57
CA ALA A 155 -9.95 -5.73 -38.33
C ALA A 155 -9.82 -4.78 -39.52
N ARG A 156 -9.04 -3.69 -39.39
CA ARG A 156 -8.77 -2.76 -40.49
C ARG A 156 -7.86 -3.37 -41.54
N THR A 157 -6.82 -4.09 -41.13
CA THR A 157 -5.93 -4.78 -42.08
C THR A 157 -6.68 -5.85 -42.87
N THR A 158 -7.56 -6.62 -42.23
CA THR A 158 -8.38 -7.61 -42.94
C THR A 158 -9.36 -6.97 -43.91
N ALA A 159 -9.96 -5.83 -43.56
CA ALA A 159 -10.89 -5.11 -44.44
C ALA A 159 -10.21 -4.40 -45.62
N THR A 160 -8.90 -4.13 -45.54
CA THR A 160 -8.13 -3.51 -46.64
C THR A 160 -7.67 -4.54 -47.67
N HIS A 161 -7.62 -5.82 -47.29
CA HIS A 161 -7.19 -6.93 -48.14
C HIS A 161 -8.35 -7.79 -48.67
N ALA A 162 -9.60 -7.41 -48.37
CA ALA A 162 -10.83 -8.02 -48.89
C ALA A 162 -11.45 -7.11 -49.96
#